data_AF-A0A2G6UEM3-F1
#
_entry.id   AF-A0A2G6UEM3-F1
#
_cell.length_a   1.000
_cell.length_b   1.000
_cell.length_c   1.000
_cell.angle_alpha   90.00
_cell.angle_beta   90.00
_cell.angle_gamma   90.00
#
_symmetry.space_group_name_H-M   'P 1'
#
loop_
_entity.id
_entity.type
_entity.pdbx_description
1 polymer ?
#
loop_
_entity_poly.entity_id
_entity_poly.type
_entity_poly.pdbx_seq_one_letter_code
_entity_poly.pdbx_strand_id
1 'polypeptide(L)'
;MLKKIFDFFRDNSPAEEITIYPFTEERKLSFVENLNIPEPPENVFYKKKDAEPKETIEDIEEYTGEYKEYCLENTSNQHLLKSPGYKVIDKDGSTETFKISGDAFIFHNEHKMLRIESEYFVKYIQQEYNPITKLTENAYD
;
A
#
# COMPACT_ATOMS: atom_id res chain seq x y z
N MET A 1 -20.15 -11.68 19.76
CA MET A 1 -18.86 -11.75 20.47
C MET A 1 -18.04 -10.48 20.29
N LEU A 2 -17.89 -9.96 19.05
CA LEU A 2 -17.16 -8.72 18.73
C LEU A 2 -17.62 -7.47 19.49
N LYS A 3 -18.93 -7.30 19.72
CA LYS A 3 -19.48 -6.14 20.44
C LYS A 3 -18.91 -5.99 21.86
N LYS A 4 -18.70 -7.12 22.57
CA LYS A 4 -18.14 -7.13 23.92
C LYS A 4 -16.66 -6.74 23.97
N ILE A 5 -15.93 -6.97 22.88
CA ILE A 5 -14.52 -6.61 22.76
C ILE A 5 -14.40 -5.10 22.51
N PHE A 6 -15.22 -4.53 21.62
CA PHE A 6 -15.28 -3.08 21.40
C PHE A 6 -15.71 -2.31 22.65
N ASP A 7 -16.71 -2.81 23.38
CA ASP A 7 -17.16 -2.18 24.62
C ASP A 7 -16.05 -2.21 25.71
N PHE A 8 -15.23 -3.27 25.76
CA PHE A 8 -14.12 -3.38 26.72
C PHE A 8 -13.03 -2.30 26.53
N PHE A 9 -12.66 -1.98 25.29
CA PHE A 9 -11.66 -0.93 25.00
C PHE A 9 -12.20 0.49 25.19
N ARG A 10 -13.49 0.70 24.91
CA ARG A 10 -14.14 2.01 25.14
C ARG A 10 -14.20 2.34 26.63
N ASP A 11 -14.48 1.35 27.47
CA ASP A 11 -14.74 1.58 28.90
C ASP A 11 -13.45 1.60 29.76
N ASN A 12 -12.28 1.26 29.20
CA ASN A 12 -11.01 1.14 29.94
C ASN A 12 -9.83 1.96 29.37
N SER A 13 -10.06 2.88 28.43
CA SER A 13 -8.98 3.73 27.91
C SER A 13 -8.72 4.92 28.85
N PRO A 14 -7.47 5.16 29.31
CA PRO A 14 -7.16 6.34 30.10
C PRO A 14 -7.39 7.60 29.26
N ALA A 15 -8.11 8.56 29.84
CA ALA A 15 -8.34 9.86 29.23
C ALA A 15 -7.04 10.68 29.25
N GLU A 16 -6.23 10.54 28.19
CA GLU A 16 -5.23 11.54 27.86
C GLU A 16 -5.80 12.41 26.74
N GLU A 17 -6.02 13.69 27.05
CA GLU A 17 -6.41 14.72 26.09
C GLU A 17 -5.30 14.87 25.06
N ILE A 18 -5.48 14.26 23.89
CA ILE A 18 -4.63 14.51 22.73
C ILE A 18 -5.12 15.81 22.08
N THR A 19 -4.45 16.92 22.39
CA THR A 19 -4.60 18.17 21.64
C THR A 19 -4.13 17.98 20.20
N ILE A 20 -5.07 17.90 19.27
CA ILE A 20 -4.81 17.85 17.83
C ILE A 20 -4.66 19.28 17.31
N TYR A 21 -3.47 19.66 16.84
CA TYR A 21 -3.28 20.88 16.06
C TYR A 21 -3.64 20.62 14.59
N PRO A 22 -4.43 21.48 13.93
CA PRO A 22 -4.71 21.33 12.51
C PRO A 22 -3.48 21.74 11.69
N PHE A 23 -2.84 20.78 11.01
CA PHE A 23 -1.83 21.08 10.00
C PHE A 23 -2.54 21.43 8.69
N THR A 24 -2.77 22.73 8.48
CA THR A 24 -3.16 23.29 7.19
C THR A 24 -1.95 23.45 6.29
N GLU A 25 -1.80 22.60 5.29
CA GLU A 25 -1.18 22.95 4.02
C GLU A 25 -1.64 21.96 2.93
N GLU A 26 -2.65 22.37 2.16
CA GLU A 26 -3.04 21.69 0.92
C GLU A 26 -1.91 21.83 -0.10
N ARG A 27 -0.99 20.85 -0.13
CA ARG A 27 -0.16 20.65 -1.32
C ARG A 27 -1.06 20.11 -2.42
N LYS A 28 -1.52 20.99 -3.30
CA LYS A 28 -2.04 20.63 -4.63
C LYS A 28 -0.95 19.89 -5.40
N LEU A 29 -0.91 18.58 -5.25
CA LEU A 29 -0.26 17.68 -6.20
C LEU A 29 -1.17 17.63 -7.42
N SER A 30 -0.74 18.27 -8.51
CA SER A 30 -1.38 18.13 -9.81
C SER A 30 -1.12 16.72 -10.34
N PHE A 31 -2.11 15.84 -10.23
CA PHE A 31 -2.08 14.53 -10.88
C PHE A 31 -2.73 14.61 -12.25
N VAL A 32 -2.14 13.92 -13.21
CA VAL A 32 -2.80 13.59 -14.48
C VAL A 32 -3.78 12.46 -14.16
N GLU A 33 -5.02 12.82 -13.80
CA GLU A 33 -6.17 11.93 -13.90
C GLU A 33 -6.34 11.54 -15.36
N ASN A 34 -5.89 10.35 -15.75
CA ASN A 34 -6.33 9.70 -16.98
C ASN A 34 -5.93 8.24 -16.95
N LEU A 35 -6.69 7.43 -16.21
CA LEU A 35 -7.09 6.10 -16.64
C LEU A 35 -8.49 5.90 -16.06
N ASN A 36 -9.48 5.68 -16.92
CA ASN A 36 -10.84 5.27 -16.55
C ASN A 36 -10.76 3.89 -15.89
N ILE A 37 -10.36 3.85 -14.62
CA ILE A 37 -10.33 2.63 -13.83
C ILE A 37 -11.72 2.51 -13.18
N PRO A 38 -12.55 1.54 -13.59
CA PRO A 38 -13.87 1.37 -13.02
C PRO A 38 -13.79 1.13 -11.51
N GLU A 39 -14.71 1.75 -10.77
CA GLU A 39 -14.83 1.57 -9.33
C GLU A 39 -15.10 0.09 -8.98
N PRO A 40 -14.48 -0.43 -7.91
CA PRO A 40 -14.69 -1.82 -7.50
C PRO A 40 -16.16 -2.02 -7.05
N PRO A 41 -16.83 -3.12 -7.45
CA PRO A 41 -18.18 -3.41 -6.97
C PRO A 41 -18.18 -3.74 -5.48
N GLU A 42 -19.22 -3.31 -4.75
CA GLU A 42 -19.33 -3.38 -3.27
C GLU A 42 -19.29 -4.80 -2.65
N ASN A 43 -19.20 -5.87 -3.45
CA ASN A 43 -19.20 -7.26 -2.97
C ASN A 43 -18.28 -8.18 -3.82
N VAL A 44 -16.96 -7.95 -3.80
CA VAL A 44 -16.00 -8.86 -4.44
C VAL A 44 -15.52 -9.90 -3.44
N PHE A 45 -16.06 -11.13 -3.53
CA PHE A 45 -15.38 -12.30 -2.98
C PHE A 45 -14.18 -12.62 -3.86
N TYR A 46 -12.97 -12.33 -3.38
CA TYR A 46 -11.73 -12.70 -4.06
C TYR A 46 -11.57 -14.23 -4.06
N LYS A 47 -11.99 -14.88 -5.14
CA LYS A 47 -11.65 -16.29 -5.37
C LYS A 47 -10.16 -16.37 -5.65
N LYS A 48 -9.45 -17.19 -4.89
CA LYS A 48 -8.06 -17.57 -5.19
C LYS A 48 -8.08 -18.20 -6.58
N LYS A 49 -7.49 -17.51 -7.58
CA LYS A 49 -7.39 -18.04 -8.94
C LYS A 49 -6.50 -19.28 -8.90
N ASP A 50 -6.90 -20.33 -9.62
CA ASP A 50 -6.01 -21.47 -9.83
C ASP A 50 -4.75 -20.96 -10.54
N ALA A 51 -3.57 -21.39 -10.06
CA ALA A 51 -2.29 -20.96 -10.61
C ALA A 51 -2.10 -21.61 -11.99
N GLU A 52 -2.49 -20.90 -13.06
CA GLU A 52 -2.07 -21.27 -14.40
C GLU A 52 -0.55 -21.04 -14.55
N PRO A 53 0.17 -21.93 -15.23
CA PRO A 53 1.59 -21.75 -15.47
C PRO A 53 1.80 -20.52 -16.36
N LYS A 54 2.25 -19.43 -15.76
CA LYS A 54 2.59 -18.18 -16.47
C LYS A 54 3.97 -18.29 -17.11
N GLU A 55 4.12 -17.54 -18.20
CA GLU A 55 5.38 -17.40 -18.92
C GLU A 55 6.51 -16.94 -17.98
N THR A 56 7.67 -17.56 -18.15
CA THR A 56 8.89 -17.19 -17.47
C THR A 56 9.37 -15.85 -18.02
N ILE A 57 9.61 -14.87 -17.14
CA ILE A 57 10.22 -13.60 -17.50
C ILE A 57 11.73 -13.78 -17.40
N GLU A 58 12.44 -13.73 -18.53
CA GLU A 58 13.89 -13.89 -18.59
C GLU A 58 14.63 -12.61 -18.18
N ASP A 59 14.12 -11.46 -18.61
CA ASP A 59 14.64 -10.13 -18.27
C ASP A 59 13.53 -9.24 -17.73
N ILE A 60 13.61 -8.91 -16.43
CA ILE A 60 12.62 -8.07 -15.76
C ILE A 60 12.77 -6.59 -16.12
N GLU A 61 13.98 -6.12 -16.41
CA GLU A 61 14.21 -4.71 -16.75
C GLU A 61 13.62 -4.40 -18.11
N GLU A 62 13.83 -5.29 -19.10
CA GLU A 62 13.19 -5.18 -20.41
C GLU A 62 11.66 -5.29 -20.27
N TYR A 63 11.17 -6.27 -19.52
CA TYR A 63 9.73 -6.50 -19.34
C TYR A 63 9.01 -5.32 -18.67
N THR A 64 9.67 -4.67 -17.72
CA THR A 64 9.11 -3.55 -16.94
C THR A 64 9.58 -2.17 -17.43
N GLY A 65 10.22 -2.07 -18.59
CA GLY A 65 10.83 -0.82 -19.08
C GLY A 65 9.87 0.35 -19.22
N GLU A 66 8.60 0.07 -19.55
CA GLU A 66 7.52 1.07 -19.69
C GLU A 66 6.64 1.18 -18.43
N TYR A 67 6.98 0.46 -17.35
CA TYR A 67 6.16 0.44 -16.14
C TYR A 67 6.34 1.72 -15.34
N LYS A 68 5.26 2.15 -14.68
CA LYS A 68 5.30 3.23 -13.70
C LYS A 68 5.87 2.72 -12.40
N GLU A 69 6.71 3.56 -11.80
CA GLU A 69 7.32 3.31 -10.51
C GLU A 69 6.60 4.07 -9.40
N TYR A 70 6.43 3.44 -8.25
CA TYR A 70 5.92 4.05 -7.03
C TYR A 70 6.76 3.60 -5.84
N CYS A 71 7.40 4.55 -5.19
CA CYS A 71 8.14 4.30 -3.96
C CYS A 71 7.17 4.44 -2.78
N LEU A 72 7.03 3.36 -2.01
CA LEU A 72 6.06 3.30 -0.90
C LEU A 72 6.58 4.09 0.31
N GLU A 73 7.89 4.14 0.51
CA GLU A 73 8.52 4.77 1.66
C GLU A 73 9.83 5.46 1.29
N ASN A 74 10.06 6.67 1.81
CA ASN A 74 11.29 7.42 1.54
C ASN A 74 12.38 7.09 2.59
N THR A 75 12.70 5.81 2.75
CA THR A 75 13.74 5.33 3.68
C THR A 75 14.96 4.82 2.90
N SER A 76 16.00 4.31 3.57
CA SER A 76 17.10 3.60 2.89
C SER A 76 16.73 2.17 2.47
N ASN A 77 15.62 1.63 2.98
CA ASN A 77 15.15 0.28 2.71
C ASN A 77 13.75 0.34 2.10
N GLN A 78 13.68 0.66 0.81
CA GLN A 78 12.44 1.05 0.16
C GLN A 78 11.76 -0.13 -0.53
N HIS A 79 10.44 -0.20 -0.39
CA HIS A 79 9.58 -0.92 -1.31
C HIS A 79 9.30 -0.08 -2.57
N LEU A 80 9.69 -0.63 -3.72
CA LEU A 80 9.41 -0.05 -5.03
C LEU A 80 8.39 -0.90 -5.79
N LEU A 81 7.22 -0.33 -6.09
CA LEU A 81 6.22 -0.93 -6.95
C LEU A 81 6.48 -0.54 -8.40
N LYS A 82 6.62 -1.51 -9.30
CA LYS A 82 6.55 -1.34 -10.75
C LYS A 82 5.26 -1.95 -11.29
N SER A 83 4.47 -1.17 -12.01
CA SER A 83 3.24 -1.66 -12.65
C SER A 83 2.92 -0.87 -13.93
N PRO A 84 2.15 -1.44 -14.89
CA PRO A 84 1.61 -0.67 -16.01
C PRO A 84 0.75 0.52 -15.53
N GLY A 85 0.08 0.33 -14.40
CA GLY A 85 -0.70 1.34 -13.71
C GLY A 85 -1.19 0.84 -12.36
N TYR A 86 -1.32 1.76 -11.41
CA TYR A 86 -1.86 1.52 -10.08
C TYR A 86 -2.76 2.67 -9.63
N LYS A 87 -3.64 2.39 -8.66
CA LYS A 87 -4.46 3.37 -7.94
C LYS A 87 -4.53 2.95 -6.47
N VAL A 88 -4.25 3.88 -5.55
CA VAL A 88 -4.58 3.69 -4.13
C VAL A 88 -6.09 3.91 -4.00
N ILE A 89 -6.82 2.88 -3.57
CA ILE A 89 -8.28 2.94 -3.45
C ILE A 89 -8.75 3.11 -2.01
N ASP A 90 -7.91 2.79 -1.04
CA ASP A 90 -8.17 3.00 0.37
C ASP A 90 -6.86 3.17 1.14
N LYS A 91 -6.90 3.98 2.19
CA LYS A 91 -5.77 4.23 3.09
C LYS A 91 -6.29 4.56 4.48
N ASP A 92 -6.07 3.65 5.41
CA ASP A 92 -6.13 3.95 6.84
C ASP A 92 -4.67 4.03 7.35
N GLY A 93 -4.38 4.77 8.41
CA GLY A 93 -2.99 5.01 8.84
C GLY A 93 -2.13 3.76 9.11
N SER A 94 -2.72 2.57 9.05
CA SER A 94 -2.10 1.25 9.20
C SER A 94 -2.06 0.40 7.93
N THR A 95 -2.80 0.75 6.87
CA THR A 95 -2.87 -0.04 5.63
C THR A 95 -3.10 0.82 4.41
N GLU A 96 -2.57 0.38 3.27
CA GLU A 96 -2.83 1.02 1.98
C GLU A 96 -3.22 -0.05 0.95
N THR A 97 -4.39 0.14 0.36
CA THR A 97 -4.96 -0.79 -0.62
C THR A 97 -4.73 -0.27 -2.02
N PHE A 98 -4.06 -1.08 -2.83
CA PHE A 98 -3.72 -0.79 -4.21
C PHE A 98 -4.60 -1.60 -5.15
N LYS A 99 -5.06 -0.96 -6.21
CA LYS A 99 -5.60 -1.58 -7.41
C LYS A 99 -4.58 -1.46 -8.52
N ILE A 100 -4.21 -2.56 -9.16
CA ILE A 100 -3.23 -2.61 -10.26
C ILE A 100 -3.86 -3.15 -11.55
N SER A 101 -3.28 -2.76 -12.68
CA SER A 101 -3.62 -3.32 -13.99
C SER A 101 -2.53 -4.29 -14.46
N GLY A 102 -2.88 -5.55 -14.71
CA GLY A 102 -1.93 -6.57 -15.16
C GLY A 102 -1.04 -7.08 -14.02
N ASP A 103 0.14 -7.59 -14.36
CA ASP A 103 1.14 -7.98 -13.38
C ASP A 103 1.83 -6.73 -12.81
N ALA A 104 2.10 -6.75 -11.51
CA ALA A 104 2.95 -5.77 -10.86
C ALA A 104 4.08 -6.45 -10.10
N PHE A 105 5.14 -5.70 -9.84
CA PHE A 105 6.32 -6.20 -9.16
C PHE A 105 6.68 -5.29 -8.01
N ILE A 106 6.89 -5.86 -6.83
CA ILE A 106 7.44 -5.15 -5.67
C ILE A 106 8.89 -5.57 -5.51
N PHE A 107 9.78 -4.58 -5.53
CA PHE A 107 11.20 -4.74 -5.26
C PHE A 107 11.49 -4.24 -3.85
N HIS A 108 12.12 -5.08 -3.04
CA HIS A 108 12.61 -4.72 -1.72
C HIS A 108 13.95 -5.41 -1.48
N ASN A 109 14.86 -4.76 -0.77
CA ASN A 109 16.20 -5.31 -0.54
C ASN A 109 16.16 -6.63 0.24
N GLU A 110 15.18 -6.79 1.15
CA GLU A 110 15.08 -7.98 2.00
C GLU A 110 14.26 -9.11 1.37
N HIS A 111 13.22 -8.78 0.59
CA HIS A 111 12.25 -9.76 0.07
C HIS A 111 12.52 -10.23 -1.36
N LYS A 112 13.62 -9.81 -1.99
CA LYS A 112 13.83 -9.93 -3.45
C LYS A 112 12.63 -9.29 -4.19
N MET A 113 12.39 -9.73 -5.42
CA MET A 113 11.25 -9.28 -6.23
C MET A 113 10.03 -10.18 -5.97
N LEU A 114 8.88 -9.56 -5.68
CA LEU A 114 7.59 -10.23 -5.58
C LEU A 114 6.73 -9.86 -6.79
N ARG A 115 6.12 -10.86 -7.45
CA ARG A 115 5.10 -10.65 -8.49
C ARG A 115 3.72 -10.64 -7.83
N ILE A 116 2.96 -9.57 -8.03
CA ILE A 116 1.58 -9.44 -7.61
C ILE A 116 0.68 -9.86 -8.77
N GLU A 117 -0.09 -10.92 -8.55
CA GLU A 117 -0.93 -11.55 -9.57
C GLU A 117 -2.43 -11.23 -9.39
N SER A 118 -2.77 -10.52 -8.32
CA SER A 118 -4.14 -10.11 -8.01
C SER A 118 -4.35 -8.65 -8.38
N GLU A 119 -5.53 -8.33 -8.91
CA GLU A 119 -5.91 -6.94 -9.24
C GLU A 119 -5.83 -6.01 -8.02
N TYR A 120 -5.99 -6.56 -6.81
CA TYR A 120 -5.89 -5.82 -5.57
C TYR A 120 -4.85 -6.44 -4.65
N PHE A 121 -4.09 -5.59 -3.96
CA PHE A 121 -3.22 -6.00 -2.87
C PHE A 121 -3.21 -4.92 -1.78
N VAL A 122 -2.83 -5.33 -0.57
CA VAL A 122 -2.76 -4.47 0.61
C VAL A 122 -1.33 -4.53 1.14
N LYS A 123 -0.79 -3.37 1.52
CA LYS A 123 0.45 -3.28 2.30
C LYS A 123 0.12 -2.73 3.68
N TYR A 124 0.75 -3.28 4.70
CA TYR A 124 0.69 -2.75 6.05
C TYR A 124 1.65 -1.59 6.17
N ILE A 125 1.24 -0.57 6.93
CA ILE A 125 2.06 0.59 7.29
C ILE A 125 2.32 0.51 8.79
N GLN A 126 3.59 0.37 9.13
CA GLN A 126 4.07 0.46 10.49
C GLN A 126 4.70 1.85 10.71
N GLN A 127 4.52 2.40 11.90
CA GLN A 127 5.20 3.64 12.31
C GLN A 127 6.48 3.25 13.02
N GLU A 128 7.62 3.51 12.41
CA GLU A 128 8.93 3.20 12.98
C GLU A 128 9.62 4.47 13.45
N TYR A 129 10.08 4.45 14.70
CA TYR A 129 10.88 5.53 15.25
C TYR A 129 12.35 5.33 14.89
N ASN A 130 12.91 6.27 14.13
CA ASN A 130 14.32 6.28 13.80
C ASN A 130 15.11 6.99 14.93
N PRO A 131 15.96 6.28 15.69
CA PRO A 131 16.67 6.88 16.81
C PRO A 131 17.79 7.84 16.40
N ILE A 132 18.23 7.84 15.14
CA ILE A 132 19.28 8.73 14.63
C ILE A 132 18.65 10.06 14.18
N THR A 133 17.63 10.01 13.33
CA THR A 133 16.94 11.20 12.82
C THR A 133 15.92 11.77 13.81
N LYS A 134 15.51 10.97 14.82
CA LYS A 134 14.48 11.29 15.82
C LYS A 134 13.09 11.50 15.21
N LEU A 135 12.87 11.04 13.98
CA LEU A 135 11.60 11.10 13.28
C LEU A 135 10.89 9.75 13.35
N THR A 136 9.56 9.80 13.34
CA THR A 136 8.74 8.60 13.09
C THR A 136 8.39 8.57 11.62
N GLU A 137 8.69 7.46 10.96
CA GLU A 137 8.55 7.29 9.52
C GLU A 137 7.66 6.07 9.24
N ASN A 138 7.01 6.07 8.07
CA ASN A 138 6.25 4.91 7.62
C ASN A 138 7.22 3.83 7.12
N ALA A 139 7.03 2.60 7.60
CA ALA A 139 7.64 1.39 7.08
C ALA A 139 6.55 0.49 6.48
N TYR A 140 6.74 -0.02 5.28
CA TYR A 140 5.74 -0.81 4.55
C TYR A 140 6.10 -2.30 4.55
N ASP A 141 5.13 -3.18 4.80
CA ASP A 141 5.29 -4.66 4.79
C ASP A 141 4.14 -5.36 4.02
#